data_AF-A0A8S2YJP7-F1
#
_entry.id   AF-A0A8S2YJP7-F1
#
_cell.length_a   1.000
_cell.length_b   1.000
_cell.length_c   1.000
_cell.angle_alpha   90.00
_cell.angle_beta   90.00
_cell.angle_gamma   90.00
#
_symmetry.space_group_name_H-M   'P 1'
#
loop_
_entity.id
_entity.type
_entity.pdbx_description
1 polymer ?
#
loop_
_entity_poly.entity_id
_entity_poly.type
_entity_poly.pdbx_seq_one_letter_code
_entity_poly.pdbx_strand_id
1 'polypeptide(L)'
;MAASDAHNVYDTIELISAVGVKKSKQRIDHTIIKAFLAGVLLSFGGLFLLIVGGGSAPLAQSLGPSIHKMIQAAVFPIGLILIVITGADLFT
;
A
#
# COMPACT_ATOMS: atom_id res chain seq x y z
N MET A 1 -16.91 -27.12 10.14
CA MET A 1 -16.56 -26.86 8.73
C MET A 1 -15.87 -25.52 8.71
N ALA A 2 -14.55 -25.47 8.53
CA ALA A 2 -13.80 -24.22 8.56
C ALA A 2 -14.30 -23.32 7.42
N ALA A 3 -14.82 -22.14 7.75
CA ALA A 3 -15.15 -21.14 6.75
C ALA A 3 -13.86 -20.76 6.00
N SER A 4 -13.93 -20.65 4.68
CA SER A 4 -12.81 -20.13 3.90
C SER A 4 -12.52 -18.69 4.36
N ASP A 5 -11.25 -18.37 4.63
CA ASP A 5 -10.81 -17.04 5.05
C ASP A 5 -11.04 -15.96 3.96
N ALA A 6 -11.36 -16.39 2.73
CA ALA A 6 -11.68 -15.51 1.62
C ALA A 6 -13.21 -15.43 1.41
N HIS A 7 -13.71 -14.20 1.34
CA HIS A 7 -15.10 -13.92 1.00
C HIS A 7 -15.41 -14.25 -0.46
N ASN A 8 -16.67 -14.60 -0.72
CA ASN A 8 -17.23 -14.71 -2.06
C ASN A 8 -17.27 -13.32 -2.73
N VAL A 9 -17.29 -13.29 -4.06
CA VAL A 9 -17.45 -12.08 -4.87
C VAL A 9 -18.66 -11.24 -4.45
N TYR A 10 -19.82 -11.85 -4.21
CA TYR A 10 -21.04 -11.15 -3.78
C TYR A 10 -20.84 -10.45 -2.42
N ASP A 11 -20.29 -11.16 -1.45
CA ASP A 11 -20.00 -10.61 -0.11
C ASP A 11 -18.97 -9.48 -0.21
N THR A 12 -17.95 -9.65 -1.07
CA THR A 12 -16.91 -8.64 -1.29
C THR A 12 -17.49 -7.36 -1.89
N ILE A 13 -18.39 -7.46 -2.86
CA ILE A 13 -19.08 -6.31 -3.48
C ILE A 13 -19.89 -5.54 -2.43
N GLU A 14 -20.58 -6.25 -1.53
CA GLU A 14 -21.33 -5.62 -0.44
C GLU A 14 -20.40 -4.87 0.53
N LEU A 15 -19.30 -5.52 0.94
CA LEU A 15 -18.31 -4.94 1.84
C LEU A 15 -17.64 -3.68 1.25
N ILE A 16 -17.17 -3.72 -0.01
CA ILE A 16 -16.53 -2.55 -0.64
C ILE A 16 -17.54 -1.40 -0.83
N SER A 17 -18.80 -1.72 -1.13
CA SER A 17 -19.87 -0.72 -1.29
C SER A 17 -20.18 -0.04 0.05
N ALA A 18 -20.29 -0.81 1.12
CA ALA A 18 -20.51 -0.29 2.47
C ALA A 18 -19.35 0.60 2.93
N VAL A 19 -18.09 0.22 2.65
CA VAL A 19 -16.90 1.04 2.94
C VAL A 19 -16.94 2.34 2.13
N GLY A 20 -17.32 2.29 0.85
CA GLY A 20 -17.45 3.47 -0.01
C GLY A 20 -18.48 4.48 0.52
N VAL A 21 -19.67 4.01 0.90
CA VAL A 21 -20.72 4.86 1.49
C VAL A 21 -20.29 5.44 2.84
N LYS A 22 -19.55 4.67 3.65
CA LYS A 22 -19.01 5.16 4.91
C LYS A 22 -17.98 6.28 4.69
N LYS A 23 -17.07 6.11 3.72
CA LYS A 23 -16.06 7.12 3.38
C LYS A 23 -16.69 8.39 2.79
N SER A 24 -17.75 8.27 1.98
CA SER A 24 -18.42 9.45 1.39
C SER A 24 -19.16 10.32 2.40
N LYS A 25 -19.58 9.75 3.53
CA LYS A 25 -20.21 10.46 4.65
C LYS A 25 -19.22 10.96 5.69
N GLN A 26 -17.92 10.71 5.52
CA GLN A 26 -16.89 11.16 6.45
C GLN A 26 -16.73 12.68 6.36
N ARG A 27 -16.55 13.34 7.51
CA ARG A 27 -16.30 14.78 7.53
C ARG A 27 -15.01 15.11 6.76
N ILE A 28 -15.03 16.26 6.08
CA ILE A 28 -13.94 16.66 5.18
C ILE A 28 -12.60 16.85 5.90
N ASP A 29 -12.60 17.33 7.14
CA ASP A 29 -11.41 17.50 7.98
C ASP A 29 -10.73 16.15 8.26
N HIS A 30 -11.49 15.11 8.60
CA HIS A 30 -10.97 13.77 8.76
C HIS A 30 -10.41 13.22 7.45
N THR A 31 -11.10 13.44 6.33
CA THR A 31 -10.64 12.99 5.02
C THR A 31 -9.32 13.65 4.62
N ILE A 32 -9.17 14.96 4.83
CA ILE A 32 -7.92 15.69 4.54
C ILE A 32 -6.77 15.14 5.39
N ILE A 33 -6.98 14.97 6.69
CA ILE A 33 -5.93 14.44 7.60
C ILE A 33 -5.53 13.03 7.19
N LYS A 34 -6.51 12.14 6.91
CA LYS A 34 -6.24 10.76 6.49
C LYS A 34 -5.55 10.69 5.12
N ALA A 35 -5.89 11.59 4.20
CA ALA A 35 -5.22 11.67 2.90
C ALA A 35 -3.78 12.18 3.02
N PHE A 36 -3.54 13.19 3.85
CA PHE A 36 -2.20 13.66 4.14
C PHE A 36 -1.34 12.55 4.78
N LEU A 37 -1.87 11.86 5.78
CA LEU A 37 -1.18 10.74 6.42
C LEU A 37 -0.90 9.60 5.45
N ALA A 38 -1.84 9.27 4.54
CA ALA A 38 -1.60 8.27 3.50
C ALA A 38 -0.39 8.64 2.62
N GLY A 39 -0.25 9.92 2.25
CA GLY A 39 0.91 10.41 1.49
C GLY A 39 2.23 10.28 2.26
N VAL A 40 2.24 10.61 3.56
CA VAL A 40 3.41 10.45 4.42
C VAL A 40 3.81 8.97 4.54
N LEU A 41 2.85 8.08 4.79
CA LEU A 41 3.09 6.64 4.91
C LEU A 41 3.59 6.02 3.60
N LEU A 42 3.02 6.42 2.46
CA LEU A 42 3.49 5.99 1.15
C LEU A 42 4.93 6.45 0.89
N SER A 43 5.24 7.69 1.28
CA SER A 43 6.57 8.28 1.12
C SER A 43 7.63 7.52 1.93
N PHE A 44 7.30 6.96 3.09
CA PHE A 44 8.20 6.06 3.81
C PHE A 44 8.50 4.78 3.02
N GLY A 45 7.50 4.19 2.35
CA GLY A 45 7.72 3.06 1.44
C GLY A 45 8.63 3.43 0.26
N GLY A 46 8.42 4.62 -0.32
CA GLY A 46 9.29 5.16 -1.38
C GLY A 46 10.73 5.43 -0.91
N LEU A 47 10.90 6.02 0.27
CA LEU A 47 12.21 6.23 0.88
C LEU A 47 12.91 4.89 1.14
N PHE A 48 12.19 3.89 1.64
CA PHE A 48 12.75 2.56 1.86
C PHE A 48 13.20 1.91 0.54
N LEU A 49 12.40 2.03 -0.52
CA LEU A 49 12.81 1.61 -1.87
C LEU A 49 14.09 2.30 -2.32
N LEU A 50 14.24 3.61 -2.10
CA LEU A 50 15.44 4.36 -2.48
C LEU A 50 16.67 3.91 -1.69
N ILE A 51 16.54 3.67 -0.39
CA ILE A 51 17.64 3.18 0.47
C ILE A 51 18.08 1.79 0.02
N VAL A 52 17.14 0.85 -0.16
CA VAL A 52 17.43 -0.51 -0.60
C VAL A 52 17.98 -0.51 -2.02
N GLY A 53 17.42 0.32 -2.91
CA GLY A 53 17.91 0.53 -4.26
C GLY A 53 19.37 1.00 -4.25
N GLY A 54 19.67 2.12 -3.58
CA GLY A 54 21.03 2.63 -3.46
C GLY A 54 22.01 1.60 -2.87
N GLY A 55 21.60 0.91 -1.79
CA GLY A 55 22.43 -0.11 -1.14
C GLY A 55 22.67 -1.37 -1.97
N SER A 56 21.77 -1.71 -2.89
CA SER A 56 21.87 -2.89 -3.77
C SER A 56 22.37 -2.56 -5.18
N ALA A 57 22.88 -1.35 -5.42
CA ALA A 57 23.40 -0.95 -6.74
C ALA A 57 24.48 -1.89 -7.30
N PRO A 58 25.43 -2.45 -6.51
CA PRO A 58 26.42 -3.39 -7.03
C PRO A 58 25.82 -4.68 -7.62
N LEU A 59 24.64 -5.12 -7.14
CA LEU A 59 23.96 -6.31 -7.67
C LEU A 59 23.52 -6.13 -9.12
N ALA A 60 23.30 -4.89 -9.57
CA ALA A 60 22.97 -4.63 -10.97
C ALA A 60 24.11 -5.01 -11.91
N GLN A 61 25.37 -4.91 -11.46
CA GLN A 61 26.57 -5.25 -12.23
C GLN A 61 26.90 -6.75 -12.16
N SER A 62 26.69 -7.38 -11.00
CA SER A 62 27.03 -8.80 -10.82
C SER A 62 25.94 -9.78 -11.28
N LEU A 63 24.67 -9.41 -11.12
CA LEU A 63 23.50 -10.28 -11.41
C LEU A 63 22.56 -9.69 -12.46
N GLY A 64 22.83 -8.47 -12.92
CA GLY A 64 22.04 -7.77 -13.92
C GLY A 64 21.00 -6.80 -13.34
N PRO A 65 20.56 -5.81 -14.14
CA PRO A 65 19.65 -4.74 -13.69
C PRO A 65 18.26 -5.24 -13.29
N SER A 66 17.83 -6.39 -13.81
CA SER A 66 16.53 -6.99 -13.49
C SER A 66 16.43 -7.43 -12.03
N ILE A 67 17.50 -8.03 -11.48
CA ILE A 67 17.54 -8.48 -10.09
C ILE A 67 17.49 -7.27 -9.14
N HIS A 68 18.24 -6.23 -9.46
CA HIS A 68 18.22 -4.97 -8.70
C HIS A 68 16.81 -4.36 -8.65
N LYS A 69 16.09 -4.31 -9.77
CA LYS A 69 14.70 -3.84 -9.81
C LYS A 69 13.72 -4.77 -9.09
N MET A 70 13.94 -6.08 -9.13
CA MET A 70 13.10 -7.05 -8.43
C MET A 70 13.17 -6.86 -6.91
N ILE A 71 14.36 -6.56 -6.37
CA ILE A 71 14.54 -6.25 -4.96
C ILE A 71 13.80 -4.96 -4.59
N GLN A 72 13.92 -3.90 -5.39
CA GLN A 72 13.18 -2.65 -5.18
C GLN A 72 11.66 -2.87 -5.22
N ALA A 73 11.17 -3.66 -6.18
CA ALA A 73 9.76 -4.00 -6.31
C ALA A 73 9.24 -4.82 -5.14
N ALA A 74 10.07 -5.69 -4.55
CA ALA A 74 9.69 -6.49 -3.39
C ALA A 74 9.48 -5.65 -2.12
N VAL A 75 10.20 -4.53 -1.97
CA VAL A 75 10.12 -3.68 -0.77
C VAL A 75 9.09 -2.55 -0.87
N PHE A 76 8.74 -2.11 -2.07
CA PHE A 76 7.75 -1.04 -2.28
C PHE A 76 6.39 -1.27 -1.60
N PRO A 77 5.80 -2.48 -1.59
CA PRO A 77 4.46 -2.72 -1.01
C PRO A 77 4.36 -2.38 0.48
N ILE A 78 5.48 -2.25 1.20
CA ILE A 78 5.49 -1.87 2.62
C ILE A 78 4.74 -0.54 2.85
N GLY A 79 4.88 0.44 1.95
CA GLY A 79 4.14 1.70 2.05
C GLY A 79 2.62 1.49 1.98
N LEU A 80 2.15 0.59 1.10
CA LEU A 80 0.73 0.27 0.96
C LEU A 80 0.20 -0.52 2.17
N ILE A 81 1.00 -1.45 2.72
CA ILE A 81 0.64 -2.21 3.92
C ILE A 81 0.41 -1.26 5.12
N LEU A 82 1.29 -0.26 5.31
CA LEU A 82 1.13 0.73 6.36
C LEU A 82 -0.17 1.53 6.22
N ILE A 83 -0.55 1.89 5.00
CA ILE A 83 -1.80 2.62 4.71
C ILE A 83 -3.03 1.76 5.05
N VAL A 84 -3.01 0.48 4.69
CA VAL A 84 -4.12 -0.45 4.97
C VAL A 84 -4.30 -0.66 6.47
N ILE A 85 -3.21 -0.91 7.21
CA ILE A 85 -3.28 -1.16 8.66
C ILE A 85 -3.73 0.09 9.43
N THR A 86 -3.29 1.28 9.01
CA THR A 86 -3.68 2.55 9.64
C THR A 86 -5.07 3.02 9.21
N GLY A 87 -5.64 2.46 8.14
CA GLY A 87 -6.92 2.87 7.59
C GLY A 87 -6.91 4.26 6.95
N ALA A 88 -5.73 4.74 6.54
CA ALA A 88 -5.56 6.02 5.88
C ALA A 88 -6.20 6.01 4.46
N ASP A 89 -6.58 7.18 3.96
CA ASP A 89 -7.32 7.30 2.70
C ASP A 89 -6.36 7.68 1.57
N LEU A 90 -5.89 6.69 0.81
CA LEU A 90 -5.02 6.90 -0.35
C LEU A 90 -5.85 7.08 -1.64
N PHE A 91 -5.44 8.03 -2.48
CA PHE A 91 -5.91 8.17 -3.87
C PHE A 91 -4.87 7.55 -4.82
N THR A 92 -5.31 6.70 -5.74
CA THR A 92 -4.49 5.97 -6.72
C THR A 92 -5.18 5.99 -8.07
#